data_AF-A0A0R3JWN1-F1
#
_entry.id   AF-A0A0R3JWN1-F1
#
_cell.length_a   1.000
_cell.length_b   1.000
_cell.length_c   1.000
_cell.angle_alpha   90.00
_cell.angle_beta   90.00
_cell.angle_gamma   90.00
#
_symmetry.space_group_name_H-M   'P 1'
#
loop_
_entity.id
_entity.type
_entity.pdbx_description
1 polymer ?
#
loop_
_entity_poly.entity_id
_entity_poly.type
_entity_poly.pdbx_seq_one_letter_code
_entity_poly.pdbx_strand_id
1 'polypeptide(L)'
;MRRNSLLTFLSALIPGVGYMYLGLVRRGIQFLILFLLVEPVFDMVGLGFLSTIVKVPIWFYTFFDTFNLANKIDRGEIVHDSDLFGNGNFRINESISNLFSNKFLTLVGWGLILIGIIAVFNKMFYGYELYNLIRSYISTYFVPVLFIAIGAYLLLKNKRL
;
A
#
# COMPACT_ATOMS: atom_id res chain seq x y z
N MET A 1 5.73 -32.56 8.22
CA MET A 1 4.48 -32.53 9.01
C MET A 1 3.40 -31.92 8.13
N ARG A 2 2.20 -32.52 8.01
CA ARG A 2 1.10 -31.91 7.24
C ARG A 2 0.59 -30.69 8.00
N ARG A 3 0.68 -29.51 7.40
CA ARG A 3 0.18 -28.26 7.97
C ARG A 3 -1.36 -28.25 7.93
N ASN A 4 -2.00 -27.72 8.97
CA ASN A 4 -3.46 -27.64 9.00
C ASN A 4 -3.95 -26.50 8.09
N SER A 5 -4.79 -26.82 7.10
CA SER A 5 -5.35 -25.87 6.15
C SER A 5 -6.22 -24.81 6.81
N LEU A 6 -6.94 -25.15 7.90
CA LEU A 6 -7.77 -24.20 8.63
C LEU A 6 -6.93 -23.15 9.35
N LEU A 7 -5.84 -23.57 10.00
CA LEU A 7 -4.90 -22.65 10.64
C LEU A 7 -4.18 -21.76 9.61
N THR A 8 -3.88 -22.30 8.43
CA THR A 8 -3.33 -21.50 7.32
C THR A 8 -4.31 -20.43 6.86
N PHE A 9 -5.59 -20.77 6.74
CA PHE A 9 -6.64 -19.82 6.39
C PHE A 9 -6.83 -18.73 7.45
N LEU A 10 -6.97 -19.12 8.73
CA LEU A 10 -7.16 -18.18 9.83
C LEU A 10 -5.97 -17.22 9.98
N SER A 11 -4.74 -17.73 9.85
CA SER A 11 -3.54 -16.90 9.89
C SER A 11 -3.40 -15.99 8.67
N ALA A 12 -3.82 -16.43 7.47
CA ALA A 12 -3.79 -15.62 6.25
C ALA A 12 -4.75 -14.43 6.29
N LEU A 13 -5.81 -14.46 7.11
CA LEU A 13 -6.73 -13.33 7.28
C LEU A 13 -6.07 -12.09 7.90
N ILE A 14 -4.97 -12.27 8.64
CA ILE A 14 -4.21 -11.17 9.23
C ILE A 14 -2.94 -10.97 8.38
N PRO A 15 -2.77 -9.82 7.71
CA PRO A 15 -1.59 -9.53 6.89
C PRO A 15 -0.31 -9.76 7.68
N GLY A 16 0.61 -10.56 7.14
CA GLY A 16 1.87 -10.89 7.79
C GLY A 16 1.84 -12.17 8.63
N VAL A 17 0.74 -12.45 9.35
CA VAL A 17 0.65 -13.59 10.28
C VAL A 17 0.66 -14.93 9.54
N GLY A 18 0.02 -15.00 8.37
CA GLY A 18 0.05 -16.17 7.49
C GLY A 18 1.48 -16.59 7.15
N TYR A 19 2.36 -15.65 6.79
CA TYR A 19 3.77 -15.93 6.52
C TYR A 19 4.50 -16.45 7.76
N MET A 20 4.25 -15.87 8.94
CA MET A 20 4.86 -16.33 10.19
C MET A 20 4.45 -17.76 10.53
N TYR A 21 3.18 -18.13 10.27
CA TYR A 21 2.70 -19.50 10.44
C TYR A 21 3.39 -20.49 9.49
N LEU A 22 3.82 -20.04 8.31
CA LEU A 22 4.63 -20.81 7.37
C LEU A 22 6.13 -20.89 7.75
N GLY A 23 6.55 -20.23 8.84
CA GLY A 23 7.95 -20.12 9.25
C GLY A 23 8.72 -18.98 8.56
N LEU A 24 8.04 -18.14 7.77
CA LEU A 24 8.60 -16.98 7.07
C LEU A 24 8.44 -15.72 7.94
N VAL A 25 9.14 -15.69 9.07
CA VAL A 25 8.93 -14.68 10.12
C VAL A 25 9.35 -13.29 9.65
N ARG A 26 10.51 -13.16 8.99
CA ARG A 26 11.02 -11.85 8.53
C ARG A 26 10.08 -11.23 7.52
N ARG A 27 9.66 -12.01 6.53
CA ARG A 27 8.68 -11.58 5.52
C ARG A 27 7.34 -11.22 6.17
N GLY A 28 6.89 -12.03 7.13
CA GLY A 28 5.68 -11.78 7.89
C GLY A 28 5.69 -10.45 8.64
N ILE A 29 6.78 -10.16 9.36
CA ILE A 29 6.93 -8.91 10.13
C ILE A 29 6.92 -7.70 9.19
N GLN A 30 7.58 -7.78 8.04
CA GLN A 30 7.62 -6.68 7.07
C GLN A 30 6.24 -6.34 6.52
N PHE A 31 5.44 -7.34 6.14
CA PHE A 31 4.07 -7.11 5.69
C PHE A 31 3.15 -6.62 6.82
N LEU A 32 3.34 -7.11 8.05
CA LEU A 32 2.61 -6.63 9.21
C LEU A 32 2.90 -5.13 9.46
N ILE A 33 4.17 -4.75 9.48
CA ILE A 33 4.60 -3.35 9.64
C ILE A 33 4.08 -2.48 8.50
N LEU A 34 4.21 -2.95 7.25
CA LEU A 34 3.69 -2.24 6.07
C LEU A 34 2.19 -2.00 6.21
N PHE A 35 1.42 -3.04 6.53
CA PHE A 35 -0.03 -2.95 6.67
C PHE A 35 -0.44 -1.99 7.80
N LEU A 36 0.27 -2.02 8.94
CA LEU A 36 -0.01 -1.13 10.07
C LEU A 36 0.39 0.32 9.79
N LEU A 37 1.50 0.57 9.09
CA LEU A 37 2.02 1.91 8.83
C LEU A 37 1.28 2.67 7.73
N VAL A 38 0.62 1.98 6.79
CA VAL A 38 -0.06 2.64 5.67
C VAL A 38 -1.09 3.68 6.15
N GLU A 39 -1.92 3.37 7.13
CA GLU A 39 -2.93 4.35 7.61
C GLU A 39 -2.34 5.58 8.31
N PRO A 40 -1.52 5.45 9.37
CA PRO A 40 -0.96 6.62 10.05
C PRO A 40 -0.08 7.48 9.12
N VAL A 41 0.66 6.87 8.18
CA VAL A 41 1.46 7.64 7.20
C VAL A 41 0.56 8.47 6.28
N PHE A 42 -0.52 7.89 5.78
CA PHE A 42 -1.46 8.62 4.92
C PHE A 42 -2.26 9.67 5.72
N ASP A 43 -2.63 9.38 6.96
CA ASP A 43 -3.32 10.31 7.86
C ASP A 43 -2.46 11.54 8.17
N MET A 44 -1.16 11.35 8.43
CA MET A 44 -0.20 12.44 8.67
C MET A 44 -0.12 13.44 7.51
N VAL A 45 -0.31 12.95 6.28
CA VAL A 45 -0.29 13.77 5.06
C VAL A 45 -1.68 14.39 4.76
N GLY A 46 -2.71 14.01 5.51
CA GLY A 46 -4.09 14.43 5.26
C GLY A 46 -4.77 13.65 4.12
N LEU A 47 -4.22 12.49 3.77
CA LEU A 47 -4.72 11.58 2.72
C LEU A 47 -5.26 10.27 3.31
N GLY A 48 -5.72 10.29 4.56
CA GLY A 48 -6.21 9.11 5.29
C GLY A 48 -7.17 8.23 4.51
N PHE A 49 -8.08 8.82 3.73
CA PHE A 49 -9.05 8.08 2.92
C PHE A 49 -8.39 7.18 1.84
N LEU A 50 -7.20 7.55 1.33
CA LEU A 50 -6.45 6.74 0.36
C LEU A 50 -5.80 5.52 1.02
N SER A 51 -5.62 5.53 2.34
CA SER A 51 -5.01 4.40 3.05
C SER A 51 -5.82 3.10 2.85
N THR A 52 -7.15 3.18 2.84
CA THR A 52 -8.04 2.03 2.59
C THR A 52 -7.85 1.47 1.18
N ILE A 53 -7.70 2.35 0.18
CA ILE A 53 -7.47 1.96 -1.22
C ILE A 53 -6.15 1.20 -1.35
N VAL A 54 -5.15 1.51 -0.53
CA VAL A 54 -3.83 0.83 -0.53
C VAL A 54 -3.85 -0.44 0.34
N LYS A 55 -4.48 -0.39 1.51
CA LYS A 55 -4.55 -1.52 2.47
C LYS A 55 -5.27 -2.73 1.91
N VAL A 56 -6.39 -2.53 1.19
CA VAL A 56 -7.20 -3.64 0.67
C VAL A 56 -6.42 -4.50 -0.34
N PRO A 57 -5.77 -3.93 -1.38
CA PRO A 57 -4.89 -4.70 -2.26
C PRO A 57 -3.73 -5.39 -1.53
N ILE A 58 -3.11 -4.74 -0.55
CA ILE A 58 -2.04 -5.36 0.26
C ILE A 58 -2.59 -6.58 1.01
N TRP A 59 -3.76 -6.46 1.63
CA TRP A 59 -4.40 -7.56 2.34
C TRP A 59 -4.65 -8.75 1.40
N PHE A 60 -5.30 -8.53 0.26
CA PHE A 60 -5.54 -9.58 -0.74
C PHE A 60 -4.25 -10.21 -1.24
N TYR A 61 -3.24 -9.39 -1.55
CA TYR A 61 -1.92 -9.88 -1.95
C TYR A 61 -1.35 -10.81 -0.89
N THR A 62 -1.30 -10.38 0.38
CA THR A 62 -0.73 -11.20 1.46
C THR A 62 -1.53 -12.48 1.71
N PHE A 63 -2.86 -12.42 1.57
CA PHE A 63 -3.74 -13.56 1.69
C PHE A 63 -3.43 -14.61 0.62
N PHE A 64 -3.52 -14.25 -0.66
CA PHE A 64 -3.28 -15.18 -1.76
C PHE A 64 -1.84 -15.69 -1.80
N ASP A 65 -0.87 -14.82 -1.52
CA ASP A 65 0.54 -15.20 -1.52
C ASP A 65 0.86 -16.17 -0.37
N THR A 66 0.22 -16.03 0.79
CA THR A 66 0.30 -17.03 1.87
C THR A 66 -0.13 -18.41 1.36
N PHE A 67 -1.26 -18.53 0.66
CA PHE A 67 -1.69 -19.81 0.08
C PHE A 67 -0.74 -20.34 -1.00
N ASN A 68 -0.18 -19.46 -1.82
CA ASN A 68 0.80 -19.87 -2.83
C ASN A 68 2.07 -20.43 -2.18
N LEU A 69 2.59 -19.79 -1.14
CA LEU A 69 3.75 -20.29 -0.39
C LEU A 69 3.44 -21.56 0.38
N ALA A 70 2.25 -21.62 0.99
CA ALA A 70 1.74 -22.81 1.64
C ALA A 70 1.80 -24.02 0.68
N ASN A 71 1.27 -23.85 -0.52
CA ASN A 71 1.29 -24.88 -1.57
C ASN A 71 2.71 -25.24 -2.04
N LYS A 72 3.62 -24.27 -2.15
CA LYS A 72 5.04 -24.52 -2.48
C LYS A 72 5.72 -25.39 -1.43
N ILE A 73 5.55 -25.03 -0.16
CA ILE A 73 6.10 -25.79 0.98
C ILE A 73 5.51 -27.20 1.01
N ASP A 74 4.20 -27.35 0.73
CA ASP A 74 3.54 -28.65 0.73
C ASP A 74 4.01 -29.55 -0.43
N ARG A 75 4.49 -28.97 -1.54
CA ARG A 75 5.18 -29.69 -2.63
C ARG A 75 6.64 -30.04 -2.33
N GLY A 76 7.16 -29.65 -1.17
CA GLY A 76 8.55 -29.86 -0.79
C GLY A 76 9.53 -28.87 -1.40
N GLU A 77 9.06 -27.75 -1.95
CA GLU A 77 9.93 -26.68 -2.43
C GLU A 77 10.58 -25.96 -1.24
N ILE A 78 11.88 -25.67 -1.34
CA ILE A 78 12.59 -24.88 -0.33
C ILE A 78 12.22 -23.40 -0.52
N VAL A 79 11.55 -22.83 0.48
CA VAL A 79 11.21 -21.42 0.52
C VAL A 79 12.09 -20.75 1.57
N HIS A 80 12.92 -19.80 1.13
CA HIS A 80 13.78 -19.03 2.04
C HIS A 80 13.01 -17.86 2.65
N ASP A 81 13.22 -17.62 3.95
CA ASP A 81 12.73 -16.41 4.64
C ASP A 81 13.60 -15.21 4.26
N SER A 82 13.38 -14.73 3.04
CA SER A 82 14.03 -13.56 2.47
C SER A 82 13.31 -12.29 2.89
N ASP A 83 14.08 -11.26 3.24
CA ASP A 83 13.56 -9.93 3.45
C ASP A 83 12.98 -9.36 2.14
N LEU A 84 11.80 -8.72 2.20
CA LEU A 84 11.21 -7.89 1.13
C LEU A 84 12.20 -6.83 0.62
N PHE A 85 13.05 -6.34 1.53
CA PHE A 85 14.05 -5.29 1.30
C PHE A 85 15.49 -5.84 1.40
N GLY A 86 15.65 -7.17 1.27
CA GLY A 86 16.86 -7.91 1.57
C GLY A 86 18.04 -7.65 0.64
N ASN A 87 19.17 -7.35 1.28
CA ASN A 87 20.52 -7.05 0.82
C ASN A 87 21.10 -7.94 -0.30
N GLY A 88 20.61 -7.82 -1.51
CA GLY A 88 21.21 -8.46 -2.67
C GLY A 88 20.51 -8.05 -3.94
N ASN A 89 21.07 -7.07 -4.64
CA ASN A 89 20.73 -6.70 -6.01
C ASN A 89 19.24 -6.89 -6.30
N PHE A 90 18.41 -5.89 -5.98
CA PHE A 90 17.08 -5.78 -6.61
C PHE A 90 17.38 -5.79 -8.12
N ARG A 91 17.37 -6.99 -8.72
CA ARG A 91 17.53 -7.20 -10.15
C ARG A 91 16.20 -6.76 -10.68
N ILE A 92 16.08 -5.44 -10.75
CA ILE A 92 15.04 -4.78 -11.50
C ILE A 92 15.21 -5.38 -12.88
N ASN A 93 14.30 -6.30 -13.24
CA ASN A 93 14.22 -6.82 -14.60
C ASN A 93 14.31 -5.61 -15.55
N GLU A 94 15.01 -5.69 -16.68
CA GLU A 94 15.19 -4.52 -17.56
C GLU A 94 13.85 -3.82 -17.90
N SER A 95 12.73 -4.55 -17.88
CA SER A 95 11.38 -3.97 -17.95
C SER A 95 10.96 -3.15 -16.72
N ILE A 96 11.23 -3.63 -15.50
CA ILE A 96 10.93 -2.91 -14.26
C ILE A 96 11.92 -1.75 -14.06
N SER A 97 13.18 -1.83 -14.53
CA SER A 97 14.15 -0.72 -14.41
C SER A 97 13.75 0.46 -15.28
N ASN A 98 13.11 0.18 -16.42
CA ASN A 98 12.55 1.21 -17.28
C ASN A 98 11.30 1.86 -16.67
N LEU A 99 10.50 1.11 -15.90
CA LEU A 99 9.40 1.64 -15.09
C LEU A 99 9.91 2.46 -13.88
N PHE A 100 10.93 1.95 -13.18
CA PHE A 100 11.67 2.64 -12.11
C PHE A 100 12.84 3.47 -12.66
N SER A 101 12.64 4.12 -13.80
CA SER A 101 13.60 5.06 -14.36
C SER A 101 13.99 6.10 -13.31
N ASN A 102 15.22 6.62 -13.38
CA ASN A 102 15.66 7.79 -12.60
C ASN A 102 14.66 8.95 -12.66
N LYS A 103 13.89 9.06 -13.76
CA LYS A 103 12.80 10.04 -13.89
C LYS A 103 11.61 9.74 -12.97
N PHE A 104 11.19 8.48 -12.85
CA PHE A 104 10.13 8.07 -11.92
C PHE A 104 10.58 8.27 -10.47
N LEU A 105 11.80 7.86 -10.13
CA LEU A 105 12.37 8.08 -8.80
C LEU A 105 12.49 9.58 -8.46
N THR A 106 12.90 10.40 -9.43
CA THR A 106 12.95 11.86 -9.27
C THR A 106 11.54 12.45 -9.08
N LEU A 107 10.55 11.98 -9.84
CA LEU A 107 9.15 12.39 -9.71
C LEU A 107 8.58 12.01 -8.33
N VAL A 108 8.82 10.78 -7.88
CA VAL A 108 8.43 10.29 -6.54
C VAL A 108 9.13 11.10 -5.46
N GLY A 109 10.41 11.45 -5.64
CA GLY A 109 11.17 12.32 -4.75
C GLY A 109 10.57 13.72 -4.63
N TRP A 110 10.22 14.36 -5.75
CA TRP A 110 9.50 15.63 -5.75
C TRP A 110 8.14 15.51 -5.07
N GLY A 111 7.41 14.41 -5.30
CA GLY A 111 6.15 14.13 -4.64
C GLY A 111 6.28 14.04 -3.12
N LEU A 112 7.30 13.33 -2.62
CA LEU A 112 7.62 13.21 -1.19
C LEU A 112 7.96 14.55 -0.55
N ILE A 113 8.76 15.38 -1.22
CA ILE A 113 9.11 16.72 -0.73
C ILE A 113 7.85 17.58 -0.61
N LEU A 114 7.00 17.58 -1.65
CA LEU A 114 5.79 18.38 -1.68
C LEU A 114 4.77 17.92 -0.63
N ILE A 115 4.63 16.60 -0.45
CA ILE A 115 3.85 15.97 0.63
C ILE A 115 4.38 16.40 2.01
N GLY A 116 5.70 16.37 2.22
CA GLY A 116 6.32 16.77 3.47
C GLY A 116 6.08 18.25 3.81
N ILE A 117 6.17 19.14 2.82
CA ILE A 117 5.87 20.56 2.98
C ILE A 117 4.41 20.75 3.40
N ILE A 118 3.46 20.11 2.69
CA ILE A 118 2.03 20.17 3.04
C ILE A 118 1.79 19.66 4.46
N ALA A 119 2.45 18.59 4.89
CA ALA A 119 2.31 18.05 6.24
C ALA A 119 2.81 19.02 7.33
N VAL A 120 3.94 19.69 7.09
CA VAL A 120 4.48 20.71 8.00
C VAL A 120 3.53 21.91 8.11
N PHE A 121 3.04 22.41 6.97
CA PHE A 121 2.01 23.46 6.95
C PHE A 121 0.76 23.00 7.70
N ASN A 122 0.28 21.79 7.42
CA ASN A 122 -0.90 21.26 8.07
C ASN A 122 -0.79 21.20 9.59
N LYS A 123 0.42 20.93 10.11
CA LYS A 123 0.69 20.88 11.55
C LYS A 123 0.91 22.26 12.16
N MET A 124 1.57 23.17 11.42
CA MET A 124 1.78 24.55 11.85
C MET A 124 0.47 25.32 12.05
N PHE A 125 -0.56 25.00 11.26
CA PHE A 125 -1.88 25.64 11.37
C PHE A 125 -2.92 24.80 12.15
N TYR A 126 -2.51 23.67 12.73
CA TYR A 126 -3.32 22.76 13.54
C TYR A 126 -3.68 23.41 14.89
N GLY A 127 -4.65 24.34 14.86
CA GLY A 127 -5.04 25.15 16.02
C GLY A 127 -5.89 26.37 15.66
N TYR A 128 -5.87 26.81 14.40
CA TYR A 128 -6.79 27.84 13.92
C TYR A 128 -8.11 27.17 13.50
N GLU A 129 -9.23 27.59 14.08
CA GLU A 129 -10.56 27.01 13.77
C GLU A 129 -10.89 27.06 12.27
N LEU A 130 -10.43 28.11 11.58
CA LEU A 130 -10.60 28.28 10.14
C LEU A 130 -9.87 27.19 9.33
N TYR A 131 -8.67 26.78 9.77
CA TYR A 131 -7.90 25.74 9.09
C TYR A 131 -8.52 24.35 9.27
N ASN A 132 -9.09 24.06 10.45
CA ASN A 132 -9.82 22.80 10.69
C ASN A 132 -11.12 22.73 9.88
N LEU A 133 -11.86 23.84 9.74
CA LEU A 133 -13.01 23.95 8.85
C LEU A 133 -12.60 23.71 7.39
N ILE A 134 -11.60 24.43 6.89
CA ILE A 134 -11.13 24.28 5.50
C ILE A 134 -10.66 22.85 5.22
N ARG A 135 -9.87 22.25 6.13
CA ARG A 135 -9.39 20.86 6.00
C ARG A 135 -10.54 19.84 5.99
N SER A 136 -11.53 20.02 6.86
CA SER A 136 -12.70 19.15 6.95
C SER A 136 -13.55 19.21 5.67
N TYR A 137 -13.82 20.41 5.17
CA TYR A 137 -14.57 20.59 3.92
C TYR A 137 -13.80 20.05 2.70
N ILE A 138 -12.50 20.35 2.58
CA ILE A 138 -11.68 19.84 1.47
C ILE A 138 -11.62 18.31 1.50
N SER A 139 -11.33 17.69 2.65
CA SER A 139 -11.24 16.22 2.75
C SER A 139 -12.58 15.53 2.47
N THR A 140 -13.70 16.16 2.82
CA THR A 140 -15.03 15.55 2.68
C THR A 140 -15.57 15.66 1.25
N TYR A 141 -15.33 16.79 0.57
CA TYR A 141 -15.95 17.07 -0.73
C TYR A 141 -15.02 16.91 -1.94
N PHE A 142 -13.70 16.92 -1.76
CA PHE A 142 -12.76 16.84 -2.88
C PHE A 142 -12.89 15.54 -3.68
N VAL A 143 -12.94 14.40 -2.98
CA VAL A 143 -12.97 13.07 -3.62
C VAL A 143 -14.29 12.82 -4.39
N PRO A 144 -15.48 13.11 -3.82
CA PRO A 144 -16.73 13.00 -4.58
C PRO A 144 -16.77 13.91 -5.81
N VAL A 145 -16.34 15.17 -5.68
CA VAL A 145 -16.33 16.12 -6.80
C VAL A 145 -15.39 15.67 -7.90
N LEU A 146 -14.21 15.15 -7.55
CA LEU A 146 -13.25 14.60 -8.50
C LEU A 146 -13.84 13.41 -9.27
N PHE A 147 -14.51 12.48 -8.58
CA PHE A 147 -15.16 11.34 -9.23
C PHE A 147 -16.29 11.75 -10.16
N ILE A 148 -17.12 12.73 -9.76
CA ILE A 148 -18.19 13.28 -10.61
C ILE A 148 -17.58 13.93 -11.86
N ALA A 149 -16.52 14.72 -11.71
CA ALA A 149 -15.85 15.39 -12.83
C ALA A 149 -15.22 14.38 -13.81
N ILE A 150 -14.53 13.35 -13.29
CA ILE A 150 -13.95 12.28 -14.12
C ILE A 150 -15.06 11.49 -14.82
N GLY A 151 -16.14 11.14 -14.12
CA GLY A 151 -17.29 10.44 -14.69
C GLY A 151 -17.95 11.24 -15.82
N ALA A 152 -18.19 12.53 -15.60
CA ALA A 152 -18.73 13.43 -16.61
C ALA A 152 -17.78 13.56 -17.81
N TYR A 153 -16.47 13.71 -17.57
CA TYR A 153 -15.47 13.77 -18.63
C TYR A 153 -15.44 12.50 -19.48
N LEU A 154 -15.49 11.32 -18.87
CA LEU A 154 -15.53 10.03 -19.57
C LEU A 154 -16.78 9.89 -20.43
N LEU A 155 -17.96 10.27 -19.90
CA LEU A 155 -19.21 10.26 -20.65
C LEU A 155 -19.19 11.22 -21.85
N LEU A 156 -18.59 12.40 -21.69
CA LEU A 156 -18.45 13.38 -22.76
C LEU A 156 -17.43 12.97 -23.82
N LYS A 157 -16.34 12.30 -23.42
CA LYS A 157 -15.33 11.78 -24.34
C LYS A 157 -15.85 10.62 -25.18
N ASN A 158 -16.69 9.75 -24.61
CA ASN A 158 -17.26 8.60 -25.32
C ASN A 158 -18.35 8.98 -26.34
N LYS A 159 -18.92 10.19 -26.25
CA LYS A 159 -19.87 10.72 -27.25
C LYS A 159 -19.21 11.36 -28.48
N ARG A 160 -17.86 11.36 -28.56
CA ARG A 160 -17.09 11.91 -29.69
C ARG A 160 -16.50 10.81 -30.60
N LEU A 161 -17.04 9.59 -30.57
CA LEU A 161 -16.79 8.51 -31.52
C LEU A 161 -18.10 8.12 -32.22
#